data_AF-A0A1A8SHY1-F1
#
_entry.id   AF-A0A1A8SHY1-F1
#
_cell.length_a   1.000
_cell.length_b   1.000
_cell.length_c   1.000
_cell.angle_alpha   90.00
_cell.angle_beta   90.00
_cell.angle_gamma   90.00
#
_symmetry.space_group_name_H-M   'P 1'
#
loop_
_entity.id
_entity.type
_entity.pdbx_description
1 polymer ?
#
loop_
_entity_poly.entity_id
_entity_poly.type
_entity_poly.pdbx_seq_one_letter_code
_entity_poly.pdbx_strand_id
1 'polypeptide(L)'
;MVGFFSQKVREKIMLIRELSLKHGAKAHGKSADASQRPTPAAFELSNQAYRSVRSMVEAELKAGVVNFSYRTDSGCRTLLRLHRSLLWLKLMLEGLSEGADGGRLKTPGELSRDAYRVALAPHHSWMLRQAAEIVFLALPERDYFLKLVCVQTQQEATPILRIIIQALTLVHTQTQRILAEHELLELP
;
A
#
# COMPACT_ATOMS: atom_id res chain seq x y z
N MET A 1 -6.40 -2.33 20.12
CA MET A 1 -5.31 -2.86 19.25
C MET A 1 -5.56 -2.59 17.76
N VAL A 2 -6.79 -2.76 17.25
CA VAL A 2 -7.15 -2.47 15.84
C VAL A 2 -6.79 -1.04 15.39
N GLY A 3 -6.93 -0.05 16.27
CA GLY A 3 -6.59 1.35 15.97
C GLY A 3 -5.13 1.59 15.59
N PHE A 4 -4.18 0.75 16.06
CA PHE A 4 -2.76 0.93 15.77
C PHE A 4 -2.43 0.71 14.28
N PHE A 5 -2.95 -0.36 13.68
CA PHE A 5 -2.71 -0.66 12.26
C PHE A 5 -3.39 0.36 11.35
N SER A 6 -4.63 0.75 11.65
CA SER A 6 -5.33 1.81 10.93
C SER A 6 -4.61 3.16 11.03
N GLN A 7 -4.08 3.49 12.21
CA GLN A 7 -3.26 4.69 12.41
C GLN A 7 -2.00 4.66 11.55
N LYS A 8 -1.31 3.52 11.47
CA LYS A 8 -0.10 3.39 10.61
C LYS A 8 -0.42 3.57 9.12
N VAL A 9 -1.58 3.10 8.66
CA VAL A 9 -2.02 3.36 7.28
C VAL A 9 -2.32 4.85 7.09
N ARG A 10 -3.03 5.48 8.03
CA ARG A 10 -3.34 6.92 7.99
C ARG A 10 -2.08 7.78 7.97
N GLU A 11 -1.09 7.47 8.81
CA GLU A 11 0.21 8.17 8.85
C GLU A 11 0.90 8.13 7.47
N LYS A 12 0.93 6.96 6.81
CA LYS A 12 1.53 6.80 5.48
C LYS A 12 0.78 7.58 4.39
N ILE A 13 -0.56 7.58 4.43
CA ILE A 13 -1.38 8.35 3.49
C ILE A 13 -1.17 9.86 3.69
N MET A 14 -1.12 10.30 4.96
CA MET A 14 -0.85 11.69 5.29
C MET A 14 0.53 12.14 4.82
N LEU A 15 1.56 11.30 4.98
CA LEU A 15 2.90 11.59 4.49
C LEU A 15 2.92 11.77 2.96
N ILE A 16 2.29 10.87 2.19
CA ILE A 16 2.21 11.01 0.72
C ILE A 16 1.49 12.33 0.34
N ARG A 17 0.42 12.67 1.05
CA ARG A 17 -0.32 13.92 0.81
C ARG A 17 0.52 15.15 1.15
N GLU A 18 1.26 15.12 2.25
CA GLU A 18 2.14 16.20 2.65
C GLU A 18 3.30 16.36 1.66
N LEU A 19 3.90 15.27 1.20
CA LEU A 19 4.94 15.29 0.18
C LEU A 19 4.42 15.87 -1.14
N SER A 20 3.20 15.50 -1.55
CA SER A 20 2.52 16.09 -2.71
C SER A 20 2.35 17.61 -2.56
N LEU A 21 1.86 18.08 -1.40
CA LEU A 21 1.70 19.51 -1.11
C LEU A 21 3.03 20.26 -1.01
N LYS A 22 4.05 19.69 -0.38
CA LYS A 22 5.39 20.29 -0.24
C LYS A 22 6.08 20.49 -1.61
N HIS A 23 5.88 19.57 -2.54
CA HIS A 23 6.39 19.73 -3.91
C HIS A 23 5.65 20.83 -4.67
N GLY A 24 4.34 20.99 -4.45
CA GLY A 24 3.57 22.14 -4.95
C GLY A 24 3.99 23.47 -4.31
N ALA A 25 4.27 23.51 -3.01
CA ALA A 25 4.64 24.73 -2.27
C ALA A 25 6.08 25.18 -2.52
N LYS A 26 7.06 24.26 -2.64
CA LYS A 26 8.44 24.60 -3.02
C LYS A 26 8.54 25.22 -4.42
N ALA A 27 7.57 24.97 -5.30
CA ALA A 27 7.43 25.64 -6.59
C ALA A 27 6.97 27.10 -6.45
N HIS A 28 6.11 27.40 -5.46
CA HIS A 28 5.59 28.75 -5.21
C HIS A 28 6.53 29.63 -4.37
N GLY A 29 7.30 29.05 -3.43
CA GLY A 29 8.13 29.81 -2.49
C GLY A 29 9.52 30.22 -2.98
N LYS A 30 9.97 29.75 -4.15
CA LYS A 30 11.31 30.04 -4.72
C LYS A 30 11.36 31.27 -5.64
N SER A 31 10.41 32.20 -5.51
CA SER A 31 10.30 33.40 -6.37
C SER A 31 10.60 34.72 -5.65
N ALA A 32 11.30 34.70 -4.50
CA ALA A 32 11.60 35.91 -3.73
C ALA A 32 13.09 36.29 -3.64
N ASP A 33 14.03 35.43 -4.04
CA ASP A 33 15.44 35.83 -4.11
C ASP A 33 16.24 34.93 -5.08
N ALA A 34 17.21 35.52 -5.78
CA ALA A 34 18.11 34.98 -6.81
C ALA A 34 17.63 35.00 -8.29
N SER A 35 18.39 35.78 -9.07
CA SER A 35 18.29 36.16 -10.48
C SER A 35 18.43 35.04 -11.53
N GLN A 36 17.74 33.91 -11.41
CA GLN A 36 17.64 32.91 -12.48
C GLN A 36 16.19 32.46 -12.65
N ARG A 37 15.53 32.91 -13.73
CA ARG A 37 14.20 32.42 -14.12
C ARG A 37 14.25 30.90 -14.24
N PRO A 38 13.45 30.13 -13.47
CA PRO A 38 13.24 28.73 -13.77
C PRO A 38 12.60 28.63 -15.16
N THR A 39 13.12 27.75 -16.02
CA THR A 39 12.47 27.45 -17.29
C THR A 39 11.06 26.89 -17.03
N PRO A 40 10.05 27.20 -17.88
CA PRO A 40 8.67 26.76 -17.69
C PRO A 40 8.51 25.24 -17.43
N ALA A 41 9.41 24.43 -17.99
CA ALA A 41 9.47 22.99 -17.79
C ALA A 41 9.74 22.57 -16.32
N ALA A 42 10.57 23.32 -15.57
CA ALA A 42 10.87 23.00 -14.18
C ALA A 42 9.70 23.28 -13.22
N PHE A 43 8.84 24.25 -13.57
CA PHE A 43 7.61 24.58 -12.86
C PHE A 43 6.55 23.49 -13.06
N GLU A 44 6.34 23.03 -14.31
CA GLU A 44 5.38 21.96 -14.62
C GLU A 44 5.77 20.59 -14.02
N LEU A 45 7.07 20.27 -13.94
CA LEU A 45 7.58 19.02 -13.34
C LEU A 45 7.23 18.88 -11.84
N SER A 46 7.07 19.99 -11.12
CA SER A 46 6.91 19.99 -9.65
C SER A 46 5.48 19.77 -9.17
N ASN A 47 4.48 20.32 -9.86
CA ASN A 47 3.05 20.07 -9.59
C ASN A 47 2.59 18.70 -10.13
N GLN A 48 3.39 18.08 -11.00
CA GLN A 48 3.15 16.74 -11.55
C GLN A 48 3.90 15.63 -10.82
N ALA A 49 4.87 15.96 -9.96
CA ALA A 49 5.72 14.97 -9.29
C ALA A 49 4.88 13.86 -8.62
N TYR A 50 3.86 14.20 -7.84
CA TYR A 50 3.01 13.21 -7.15
C TYR A 50 1.68 12.91 -7.86
N ARG A 51 1.54 13.24 -9.15
CA ARG A 51 0.31 12.97 -9.92
C ARG A 51 0.09 11.48 -10.19
N SER A 52 1.16 10.71 -10.34
CA SER A 52 1.14 9.27 -10.59
C SER A 52 2.27 8.59 -9.82
N VAL A 53 2.18 7.26 -9.66
CA VAL A 53 3.26 6.46 -9.06
C VAL A 53 4.57 6.64 -9.83
N ARG A 54 4.51 6.64 -11.17
CA ARG A 54 5.70 6.77 -12.03
C ARG A 54 6.35 8.14 -11.86
N SER A 55 5.59 9.22 -11.99
CA SER A 55 6.12 10.57 -11.82
C SER A 55 6.69 10.79 -10.42
N MET A 56 6.12 10.14 -9.40
CA MET A 56 6.63 10.23 -8.02
C MET A 56 8.00 9.57 -7.91
N VAL A 57 8.12 8.34 -8.42
CA VAL A 57 9.37 7.58 -8.43
C VAL A 57 10.47 8.35 -9.16
N GLU A 58 10.19 8.83 -10.36
CA GLU A 58 11.15 9.58 -11.17
C GLU A 58 11.58 10.89 -10.48
N ALA A 59 10.63 11.63 -9.90
CA ALA A 59 10.92 12.88 -9.21
C ALA A 59 11.78 12.66 -7.95
N GLU A 60 11.47 11.66 -7.13
CA GLU A 60 12.22 11.38 -5.90
C GLU A 60 13.63 10.83 -6.17
N LEU A 61 13.78 9.98 -7.18
CA LEU A 61 15.09 9.50 -7.62
C LEU A 61 15.94 10.65 -8.13
N LYS A 62 15.38 11.52 -8.99
CA LYS A 62 16.08 12.71 -9.51
C LYS A 62 16.48 13.68 -8.39
N ALA A 63 15.65 13.80 -7.35
CA ALA A 63 15.93 14.64 -6.19
C ALA A 63 16.93 14.01 -5.20
N GLY A 64 17.31 12.73 -5.37
CA GLY A 64 18.24 12.03 -4.48
C GLY A 64 17.71 11.78 -3.06
N VAL A 65 16.37 11.76 -2.87
CA VAL A 65 15.74 11.59 -1.54
C VAL A 65 15.43 10.13 -1.18
N VAL A 66 15.61 9.22 -2.14
CA VAL A 66 15.48 7.78 -1.94
C VAL A 66 16.83 7.22 -1.49
N ASN A 67 16.84 6.44 -0.40
CA ASN A 67 18.05 5.79 0.09
C ASN A 67 17.85 4.29 0.27
N PHE A 68 18.82 3.51 -0.18
CA PHE A 68 18.81 2.04 -0.15
C PHE A 68 19.50 1.46 1.09
N SER A 69 20.31 2.24 1.80
CA SER A 69 21.11 1.79 2.95
C SER A 69 20.46 2.12 4.30
N TYR A 70 19.71 3.22 4.39
CA TYR A 70 19.06 3.65 5.62
C TYR A 70 17.64 4.17 5.38
N ARG A 71 16.91 4.38 6.48
CA ARG A 71 15.52 4.77 6.42
C ARG A 71 15.33 6.25 6.08
N THR A 72 14.61 6.53 5.01
CA THR A 72 14.14 7.88 4.64
C THR A 72 12.63 7.95 4.65
N ASP A 73 12.07 9.14 4.86
CA ASP A 73 10.63 9.39 4.77
C ASP A 73 10.21 9.70 3.31
N SER A 74 10.69 8.91 2.35
CA SER A 74 10.36 9.07 0.94
C SER A 74 8.99 8.47 0.58
N GLY A 75 8.37 9.04 -0.45
CA GLY A 75 7.16 8.53 -1.08
C GLY A 75 7.35 7.10 -1.61
N CYS A 76 8.49 6.81 -2.24
CA CYS A 76 8.83 5.48 -2.77
C CYS A 76 8.83 4.41 -1.70
N ARG A 77 9.50 4.64 -0.57
CA ARG A 77 9.55 3.69 0.56
C ARG A 77 8.16 3.53 1.18
N THR A 78 7.43 4.63 1.32
CA THR A 78 6.07 4.64 1.88
C THR A 78 5.12 3.84 1.00
N LEU A 79 5.18 4.06 -0.32
CA LEU A 79 4.42 3.33 -1.32
C LEU A 79 4.77 1.85 -1.31
N LEU A 80 6.06 1.47 -1.26
CA LEU A 80 6.47 0.07 -1.20
C LEU A 80 5.82 -0.67 -0.02
N ARG A 81 5.75 -0.04 1.15
CA ARG A 81 5.10 -0.64 2.32
C ARG A 81 3.59 -0.79 2.14
N LEU A 82 2.93 0.18 1.50
CA LEU A 82 1.51 0.10 1.18
C LEU A 82 1.25 -0.98 0.12
N HIS A 83 2.13 -1.08 -0.87
CA HIS A 83 2.09 -2.06 -1.95
C HIS A 83 2.17 -3.50 -1.42
N ARG A 84 3.09 -3.79 -0.49
CA ARG A 84 3.14 -5.08 0.21
C ARG A 84 1.87 -5.38 1.01
N SER A 85 1.29 -4.38 1.68
CA SER A 85 0.00 -4.55 2.37
C SER A 85 -1.18 -4.75 1.40
N LEU A 86 -1.11 -4.19 0.20
CA LEU A 86 -2.12 -4.39 -0.84
C LEU A 86 -2.11 -5.84 -1.33
N LEU A 87 -0.92 -6.44 -1.49
CA LEU A 87 -0.77 -7.86 -1.81
C LEU A 87 -1.42 -8.76 -0.74
N TRP A 88 -1.15 -8.46 0.53
CA TRP A 88 -1.77 -9.17 1.65
C TRP A 88 -3.29 -9.12 1.58
N LEU A 89 -3.86 -7.94 1.36
CA LEU A 89 -5.31 -7.77 1.24
C LEU A 89 -5.85 -8.55 0.04
N LYS A 90 -5.21 -8.45 -1.14
CA LYS A 90 -5.59 -9.20 -2.34
C LYS A 90 -5.68 -10.70 -2.06
N LEU A 91 -4.62 -11.30 -1.51
CA LEU A 91 -4.55 -12.74 -1.23
C LEU A 91 -5.62 -13.18 -0.22
N MET A 92 -5.87 -12.36 0.81
CA MET A 92 -6.93 -12.65 1.79
C MET A 92 -8.31 -12.65 1.14
N LEU A 93 -8.59 -11.66 0.27
CA LEU A 93 -9.86 -11.56 -0.46
C LEU A 93 -10.01 -12.68 -1.50
N GLU A 94 -8.93 -13.11 -2.15
CA GLU A 94 -8.93 -14.27 -3.07
C GLU A 94 -9.41 -15.53 -2.35
N GLY A 95 -8.79 -15.89 -1.23
CA GLY A 95 -9.24 -17.04 -0.44
C GLY A 95 -10.61 -16.84 0.22
N LEU A 96 -11.06 -15.58 0.41
CA LEU A 96 -12.43 -15.28 0.83
C LEU A 96 -13.43 -15.44 -0.32
N SER A 97 -13.01 -15.31 -1.58
CA SER A 97 -13.86 -15.53 -2.76
C SER A 97 -13.94 -16.99 -3.17
N GLU A 98 -12.98 -17.80 -2.73
CA GLU A 98 -12.93 -19.23 -2.98
C GLU A 98 -14.00 -20.01 -2.17
N GLY A 99 -14.43 -21.13 -2.74
CA GLY A 99 -15.39 -22.05 -2.12
C GLY A 99 -14.75 -22.88 -1.01
N ALA A 100 -15.53 -23.83 -0.48
CA ALA A 100 -15.03 -24.73 0.55
C ALA A 100 -13.90 -25.62 0.01
N ASP A 101 -12.74 -25.58 0.65
CA ASP A 101 -11.63 -26.49 0.36
C ASP A 101 -11.79 -27.73 1.27
N GLY A 102 -11.95 -28.91 0.68
CA GLY A 102 -12.22 -30.15 1.43
C GLY A 102 -13.51 -30.13 2.26
N GLY A 103 -14.51 -29.31 1.89
CA GLY A 103 -15.81 -29.25 2.55
C GLY A 103 -15.92 -28.24 3.71
N ARG A 104 -14.83 -27.52 4.06
CA ARG A 104 -14.86 -26.43 5.05
C ARG A 104 -14.42 -25.10 4.44
N LEU A 105 -15.16 -24.03 4.72
CA LEU A 105 -14.72 -22.67 4.42
C LEU A 105 -13.68 -22.22 5.46
N LYS A 106 -12.54 -21.71 4.99
CA LYS A 106 -11.55 -21.08 5.86
C LYS A 106 -12.13 -19.82 6.52
N THR A 107 -11.77 -19.60 7.77
CA THR A 107 -12.12 -18.38 8.51
C THR A 107 -11.30 -17.18 8.00
N PRO A 108 -11.79 -15.94 8.17
CA PRO A 108 -11.01 -14.73 7.84
C PRO A 108 -9.66 -14.67 8.57
N GLY A 109 -9.58 -15.22 9.78
CA GLY A 109 -8.33 -15.37 10.54
C GLY A 109 -7.31 -16.27 9.84
N GLU A 110 -7.73 -17.46 9.41
CA GLU A 110 -6.89 -18.40 8.66
C GLU A 110 -6.43 -17.78 7.33
N LEU A 111 -7.35 -17.17 6.58
CA LEU A 111 -7.04 -16.51 5.30
C LEU A 111 -6.07 -15.33 5.47
N SER A 112 -6.29 -14.50 6.49
CA SER A 112 -5.42 -13.36 6.80
C SER A 112 -4.01 -13.81 7.17
N ARG A 113 -3.90 -14.91 7.93
CA ARG A 113 -2.62 -15.53 8.32
C ARG A 113 -1.87 -16.08 7.12
N ASP A 114 -2.54 -16.86 6.27
CA ASP A 114 -1.95 -17.44 5.06
C ASP A 114 -1.41 -16.34 4.14
N ALA A 115 -2.24 -15.32 3.88
CA ALA A 115 -1.83 -14.15 3.11
C ALA A 115 -0.66 -13.38 3.76
N TYR A 116 -0.66 -13.25 5.08
CA TYR A 116 0.36 -12.47 5.82
C TYR A 116 1.74 -13.11 5.70
N ARG A 117 1.80 -14.44 5.80
CA ARG A 117 3.04 -15.21 5.66
C ARG A 117 3.73 -14.98 4.32
N VAL A 118 2.95 -14.82 3.26
CA VAL A 118 3.46 -14.56 1.91
C VAL A 118 3.85 -13.10 1.73
N ALA A 119 2.94 -12.17 2.06
CA ALA A 119 3.07 -10.78 1.61
C ALA A 119 3.83 -9.85 2.58
N LEU A 120 3.75 -10.10 3.90
CA LEU A 120 4.21 -9.14 4.92
C LEU A 120 5.24 -9.73 5.88
N ALA A 121 5.12 -11.01 6.23
CA ALA A 121 6.03 -11.66 7.17
C ALA A 121 7.51 -11.49 6.78
N PRO A 122 7.94 -11.66 5.51
CA PRO A 122 9.34 -11.47 5.12
C PRO A 122 9.91 -10.10 5.50
N HIS A 123 9.06 -9.07 5.58
CA HIS A 123 9.45 -7.68 5.81
C HIS A 123 9.18 -7.19 7.24
N HIS A 124 8.59 -8.02 8.10
CA HIS A 124 8.27 -7.67 9.48
C HIS A 124 9.24 -8.35 10.47
N SER A 125 9.55 -7.64 11.56
CA SER A 125 10.34 -8.19 12.67
C SER A 125 9.59 -9.33 13.36
N TRP A 126 10.34 -10.18 14.07
CA TRP A 126 9.77 -11.31 14.82
C TRP A 126 8.62 -10.88 15.74
N MET A 127 8.81 -9.79 16.50
CA MET A 127 7.78 -9.26 17.40
C MET A 127 6.49 -8.87 16.66
N LEU A 128 6.59 -8.24 15.48
CA LEU A 128 5.41 -7.89 14.68
C LEU A 128 4.70 -9.12 14.11
N ARG A 129 5.45 -10.18 13.76
CA ARG A 129 4.86 -11.47 13.35
C ARG A 129 4.06 -12.09 14.48
N GLN A 130 4.58 -12.10 15.71
CA GLN A 130 3.83 -12.60 16.87
C GLN A 130 2.57 -11.78 17.16
N ALA A 131 2.66 -10.45 17.08
CA ALA A 131 1.50 -9.58 17.26
C ALA A 131 0.42 -9.83 16.19
N ALA A 132 0.81 -10.05 14.93
CA ALA A 132 -0.11 -10.36 13.85
C ALA A 132 -0.84 -11.68 14.09
N GLU A 133 -0.14 -12.72 14.55
CA GLU A 133 -0.74 -14.02 14.88
C GLU A 133 -1.87 -13.91 15.93
N ILE A 134 -1.67 -13.08 16.95
CA ILE A 134 -2.70 -12.80 17.98
C ILE A 134 -3.90 -12.10 17.35
N VAL A 135 -3.68 -11.11 16.48
CA VAL A 135 -4.77 -10.40 15.79
C VAL A 135 -5.58 -11.34 14.91
N PHE A 136 -4.94 -12.28 14.22
CA PHE A 136 -5.64 -13.24 13.35
C PHE A 136 -6.52 -14.21 14.14
N LEU A 137 -6.14 -14.56 15.36
CA LEU A 137 -6.99 -15.36 16.27
C LEU A 137 -8.20 -14.58 16.79
N ALA A 138 -8.11 -13.24 16.83
CA ALA A 138 -9.18 -12.37 17.28
C ALA A 138 -10.16 -11.97 16.16
N LEU A 139 -9.91 -12.40 14.91
CA LEU A 139 -10.83 -12.15 13.81
C LEU A 139 -12.11 -12.99 13.96
N PRO A 140 -13.27 -12.44 13.61
CA PRO A 140 -14.54 -13.14 13.79
C PRO A 140 -14.71 -14.29 12.81
N GLU A 141 -15.68 -15.14 13.11
CA GLU A 141 -16.17 -16.18 12.20
C GLU A 141 -16.65 -15.60 10.86
N ARG A 142 -16.58 -16.44 9.82
CA ARG A 142 -16.79 -16.01 8.44
C ARG A 142 -18.14 -15.34 8.21
N ASP A 143 -19.23 -15.90 8.73
CA ASP A 143 -20.58 -15.35 8.55
C ASP A 143 -20.75 -13.99 9.20
N TYR A 144 -20.13 -13.78 10.36
CA TYR A 144 -20.15 -12.49 11.04
C TYR A 144 -19.27 -11.47 10.31
N PHE A 145 -18.11 -11.90 9.81
CA PHE A 145 -17.23 -11.07 8.99
C PHE A 145 -17.91 -10.57 7.72
N LEU A 146 -18.62 -11.45 6.99
CA LEU A 146 -19.35 -11.06 5.78
C LEU A 146 -20.41 -9.99 6.08
N LYS A 147 -21.16 -10.14 7.18
CA LYS A 147 -22.16 -9.14 7.61
C LYS A 147 -21.52 -7.79 7.93
N LEU A 148 -20.31 -7.79 8.52
CA LEU A 148 -19.56 -6.55 8.79
C LEU A 148 -19.14 -5.82 7.51
N VAL A 149 -18.88 -6.55 6.42
CA VAL A 149 -18.55 -5.97 5.11
C VAL A 149 -19.79 -5.77 4.22
N CYS A 150 -20.97 -5.66 4.84
CA CYS A 150 -22.25 -5.39 4.21
C CYS A 150 -22.68 -6.46 3.18
N VAL A 151 -22.38 -7.73 3.45
CA VAL A 151 -22.84 -8.86 2.63
C VAL A 151 -23.42 -9.98 3.49
N GLN A 152 -24.54 -10.57 3.06
CA GLN A 152 -25.31 -11.49 3.91
C GLN A 152 -24.89 -12.94 3.70
N THR A 153 -24.42 -13.29 2.50
CA THR A 153 -24.04 -14.66 2.16
C THR A 153 -22.76 -14.73 1.34
N GLN A 154 -22.08 -15.88 1.39
CA GLN A 154 -20.90 -16.13 0.56
C GLN A 154 -21.18 -16.01 -0.95
N GLN A 155 -22.37 -16.42 -1.40
CA GLN A 155 -22.77 -16.38 -2.80
C GLN A 155 -22.88 -14.94 -3.32
N GLU A 156 -23.41 -14.05 -2.49
CA GLU A 156 -23.51 -12.62 -2.79
C GLU A 156 -22.12 -11.93 -2.74
N ALA A 157 -21.26 -12.35 -1.80
CA ALA A 157 -19.94 -11.75 -1.63
C ALA A 157 -19.01 -12.04 -2.81
N THR A 158 -19.06 -13.27 -3.33
CA THR A 158 -18.14 -13.79 -4.36
C THR A 158 -18.03 -12.87 -5.60
N PRO A 159 -19.12 -12.46 -6.28
CA PRO A 159 -19.00 -11.57 -7.44
C PRO A 159 -18.42 -10.19 -7.09
N ILE A 160 -18.77 -9.62 -5.93
CA ILE A 160 -18.24 -8.33 -5.47
C ILE A 160 -16.74 -8.44 -5.20
N LEU A 161 -16.33 -9.50 -4.49
CA LEU A 161 -14.93 -9.79 -4.21
C LEU A 161 -14.14 -9.94 -5.49
N ARG A 162 -14.67 -10.62 -6.52
CA ARG A 162 -13.99 -10.76 -7.82
C ARG A 162 -13.72 -9.42 -8.49
N ILE A 163 -14.67 -8.48 -8.48
CA ILE A 163 -14.46 -7.14 -9.03
C ILE A 163 -13.35 -6.41 -8.27
N ILE A 164 -13.36 -6.48 -6.94
CA ILE A 164 -12.34 -5.86 -6.09
C ILE A 164 -10.97 -6.49 -6.36
N ILE A 165 -10.88 -7.82 -6.39
CA ILE A 165 -9.64 -8.57 -6.65
C ILE A 165 -9.05 -8.19 -8.02
N GLN A 166 -9.88 -8.05 -9.05
CA GLN A 166 -9.41 -7.62 -10.38
C GLN A 166 -8.80 -6.22 -10.35
N ALA A 167 -9.48 -5.26 -9.70
CA ALA A 167 -8.97 -3.90 -9.55
C ALA A 167 -7.65 -3.88 -8.74
N LEU A 168 -7.59 -4.61 -7.63
CA LEU A 168 -6.39 -4.74 -6.81
C LEU A 168 -5.24 -5.38 -7.60
N THR A 169 -5.53 -6.40 -8.40
CA THR A 169 -4.54 -7.08 -9.26
C THR A 169 -3.95 -6.13 -10.29
N LEU A 170 -4.78 -5.31 -10.94
CA LEU A 170 -4.31 -4.32 -11.91
C LEU A 170 -3.40 -3.29 -11.24
N VAL A 171 -3.85 -2.67 -10.14
CA VAL A 171 -3.09 -1.63 -9.42
C VAL A 171 -1.78 -2.21 -8.87
N HIS A 172 -1.84 -3.39 -8.26
CA HIS A 172 -0.66 -4.07 -7.73
C HIS A 172 0.33 -4.39 -8.85
N THR A 173 -0.11 -4.97 -9.98
CA THR A 173 0.78 -5.34 -11.08
C THR A 173 1.48 -4.13 -11.69
N GLN A 174 0.75 -3.03 -11.92
CA GLN A 174 1.36 -1.81 -12.45
C GLN A 174 2.33 -1.17 -11.46
N THR A 175 2.00 -1.14 -10.18
CA THR A 175 2.88 -0.61 -9.12
C THR A 175 4.14 -1.47 -8.96
N GLN A 176 3.98 -2.80 -8.92
CA GLN A 176 5.07 -3.77 -8.87
C GLN A 176 6.04 -3.56 -10.03
N ARG A 177 5.51 -3.41 -11.25
CA ARG A 177 6.32 -3.17 -12.44
C ARG A 177 7.12 -1.88 -12.33
N ILE A 178 6.48 -0.77 -11.94
CA ILE A 178 7.18 0.53 -11.79
C ILE A 178 8.28 0.44 -10.74
N LEU A 179 8.01 -0.18 -9.59
CA LEU A 179 9.00 -0.35 -8.52
C LEU A 179 10.16 -1.25 -8.96
N ALA A 180 9.88 -2.34 -9.69
CA ALA A 180 10.89 -3.25 -10.22
C ALA A 180 11.78 -2.59 -11.29
N GLU A 181 11.19 -1.84 -12.23
CA GLU A 181 11.91 -1.09 -13.27
C GLU A 181 12.96 -0.12 -12.71
N HIS A 182 12.80 0.32 -11.45
CA HIS A 182 13.69 1.27 -10.77
C HIS A 182 14.44 0.65 -9.57
N GLU A 183 14.43 -0.68 -9.44
CA GLU A 183 15.12 -1.43 -8.36
C GLU A 183 14.66 -1.07 -6.94
N LEU A 184 13.44 -0.58 -6.77
CA LEU A 184 12.90 -0.06 -5.50
C LEU A 184 12.24 -1.13 -4.61
N LEU A 185 12.26 -2.41 -5.00
CA LEU A 185 11.56 -3.47 -4.26
C LEU A 185 12.19 -3.80 -2.91
N GLU A 186 13.46 -3.45 -2.71
CA GLU A 186 14.24 -3.76 -1.52
C GLU A 186 14.56 -2.53 -0.65
N LEU A 187 13.80 -1.43 -0.81
CA LEU A 187 13.99 -0.26 0.07
C LEU A 187 13.80 -0.66 1.55
N PRO A 188 14.66 -0.15 2.47
CA PRO A 188 14.76 -0.63 3.85
C PRO A 188 13.57 -0.29 4.76
#